data_AF-A0A103E9P7-F1
#
_entry.id   AF-A0A103E9P7-F1
#
_cell.length_a   1.000
_cell.length_b   1.000
_cell.length_c   1.000
_cell.angle_alpha   90.00
_cell.angle_beta   90.00
_cell.angle_gamma   90.00
#
_symmetry.space_group_name_H-M   'P 1'
#
loop_
_entity.id
_entity.type
_entity.pdbx_description
1 polymer ?
#
loop_
_entity_poly.entity_id
_entity_poly.type
_entity_poly.pdbx_seq_one_letter_code
_entity_poly.pdbx_strand_id
1 'polypeptide(L)' 'MRHAKRLIEEWRIEYSTERPHSSLGYLTPAQFARAHDAKQQFLTSDSNSSSD' A
#
# COMPACT_ATOMS: atom_id res chain seq x y z
N MET A 1 -5.39 28.08 4.53
CA MET A 1 -5.85 26.72 4.12
C MET A 1 -4.78 25.80 3.51
N ARG A 2 -3.71 26.28 2.85
CA ARG A 2 -2.68 25.40 2.24
C ARG A 2 -1.76 24.67 3.26
N HIS A 3 -1.59 25.22 4.45
CA HIS A 3 -0.71 24.64 5.49
C HIS A 3 -1.34 23.42 6.17
N ALA A 4 -2.61 23.51 6.55
CA ALA A 4 -3.34 22.40 7.18
C ALA A 4 -3.41 21.16 6.27
N LYS A 5 -3.63 21.35 4.95
CA LYS A 5 -3.62 20.24 3.98
C LYS A 5 -2.27 19.53 3.91
N ARG A 6 -1.16 20.29 3.96
CA ARG A 6 0.19 19.69 3.96
C ARG A 6 0.46 18.88 5.21
N LEU A 7 0.10 19.41 6.38
CA LEU A 7 0.24 18.66 7.64
C LEU A 7 -0.57 17.37 7.61
N ILE A 8 -1.83 17.41 7.16
CA ILE A 8 -2.65 16.20 7.08
C ILE A 8 -2.05 15.18 6.10
N GLU A 9 -1.51 15.63 4.96
CA GLU A 9 -0.88 14.73 3.99
C GLU A 9 0.40 14.11 4.55
N GLU A 10 1.25 14.90 5.21
CA GLU A 10 2.47 14.45 5.88
C GLU A 10 2.13 13.36 6.91
N TRP A 11 1.17 13.64 7.79
CA TRP A 11 0.71 12.70 8.81
C TRP A 11 0.10 11.44 8.19
N ARG A 12 -0.62 11.56 7.07
CA ARG A 12 -1.19 10.42 6.36
C ARG A 12 -0.09 9.53 5.81
N ILE A 13 0.94 10.12 5.21
CA ILE A 13 2.10 9.39 4.68
C ILE A 13 2.79 8.65 5.82
N GLU A 14 3.23 9.36 6.86
CA GLU A 14 3.96 8.80 8.01
C GLU A 14 3.18 7.66 8.68
N TYR A 15 1.88 7.86 8.95
CA TYR A 15 1.02 6.83 9.50
C TYR A 15 0.96 5.61 8.58
N SER A 16 0.83 5.83 7.26
CA SER A 16 0.75 4.76 6.27
C SER A 16 2.09 4.07 5.95
N THR A 17 3.24 4.64 6.30
CA THR A 17 4.54 4.07 5.89
C THR A 17 5.36 3.54 7.05
N GLU A 18 5.30 4.17 8.22
CA GLU A 18 6.29 3.95 9.28
C GLU A 18 5.72 3.25 10.51
N ARG A 19 4.40 3.34 10.75
CA ARG A 19 3.81 2.72 11.95
C ARG A 19 3.51 1.24 11.73
N PRO A 20 3.98 0.33 12.61
CA PRO A 20 3.53 -1.05 12.61
C PRO A 20 2.07 -1.13 13.06
N HIS A 21 1.22 -1.79 12.26
CA HIS A 21 -0.20 -1.97 12.57
C HIS A 21 -0.45 -3.39 13.02
N SER A 22 -1.11 -3.58 14.17
CA SER A 22 -1.46 -4.91 14.68
C SER A 22 -2.37 -5.69 13.72
N SER A 23 -3.25 -4.99 12.98
CA SER A 23 -4.07 -5.57 11.91
C SER A 23 -3.26 -6.11 10.72
N LEU A 24 -2.05 -5.60 10.51
CA LEU A 24 -1.10 -6.07 9.50
C LEU A 24 -0.06 -7.04 10.11
N GLY A 25 -0.31 -7.56 11.32
CA GLY A 25 0.62 -8.48 11.99
C GLY A 25 1.89 -7.80 12.51
N TYR A 26 1.80 -6.53 12.91
CA TYR A 26 2.93 -5.67 13.30
C TYR A 26 3.91 -5.34 12.17
N LEU A 27 3.49 -5.55 10.91
CA LEU A 27 4.24 -5.08 9.75
C LEU A 27 3.92 -3.62 9.46
N THR A 28 4.90 -2.90 8.92
CA THR A 28 4.63 -1.57 8.37
C THR A 28 3.81 -1.71 7.08
N PRO A 29 2.93 -0.77 6.73
CA PRO A 29 2.14 -0.93 5.51
C PRO A 29 3.01 -0.92 4.25
N ALA A 30 4.21 -0.34 4.28
CA ALA A 30 5.21 -0.50 3.22
C ALA A 30 5.72 -1.95 3.07
N GLN A 31 5.91 -2.67 4.18
CA GLN A 31 6.23 -4.10 4.15
C GLN A 31 5.05 -4.93 3.64
N PHE A 32 3.83 -4.59 4.09
CA PHE A 32 2.61 -5.25 3.63
C PHE A 32 2.36 -5.02 2.13
N ALA A 33 2.51 -3.80 1.63
CA ALA A 33 2.34 -3.46 0.21
C ALA A 33 3.30 -4.26 -0.67
N ARG A 34 4.59 -4.34 -0.30
CA ARG A 34 5.57 -5.17 -1.03
C ARG A 34 5.17 -6.66 -1.06
N ALA A 35 4.66 -7.19 0.04
CA ALA A 35 4.19 -8.58 0.09
C ALA A 35 2.91 -8.79 -0.73
N HIS A 36 2.03 -7.80 -0.78
CA HIS A 36 0.78 -7.85 -1.53
C HIS A 36 0.99 -7.67 -3.04
N ASP A 37 1.87 -6.77 -3.48
CA ASP A 37 2.21 -6.57 -4.89
C ASP A 37 2.80 -7.84 -5.51
N ALA A 38 3.68 -8.53 -4.79
CA ALA A 38 4.21 -9.84 -5.20
C ALA A 38 3.11 -10.91 -5.36
N LYS A 39 2.07 -10.85 -4.52
CA LYS A 39 0.93 -11.78 -4.57
C LYS A 39 -0.06 -11.43 -5.69
N GLN A 40 -0.24 -10.14 -6.00
CA GLN A 40 -1.11 -9.66 -7.09
C GLN A 40 -0.48 -9.87 -8.47
N GLN A 41 0.84 -9.72 -8.62
CA GLN A 41 1.54 -10.08 -9.88
C GLN A 41 1.38 -11.57 -10.23
N PHE A 42 1.42 -12.46 -9.22
CA PHE A 42 1.20 -13.88 -9.44
C PHE A 42 -0.25 -14.20 -9.84
N LEU A 43 -1.23 -13.40 -9.40
CA LEU A 43 -2.65 -13.59 -9.73
C LEU A 43 -3.06 -12.94 -11.08
N THR A 44 -2.23 -12.04 -11.64
CA THR A 44 -2.57 -11.29 -12.87
C THR A 44 -1.78 -11.72 -14.11
N SER A 45 -0.72 -12.51 -13.97
CA SER A 45 0.07 -13.01 -15.12
C SER A 45 -0.70 -13.97 -16.05
N ASP A 46 -1.76 -14.63 -15.58
CA ASP A 46 -2.53 -15.59 -16.40
C ASP A 46 -3.83 -15.00 -17.00
N SER A 47 -4.06 -13.69 -16.87
CA SER A 47 -5.15 -13.05 -17.64
C SER A 47 -4.73 -12.84 -19.08
N ASN A 48 -4.57 -13.94 -19.81
CA ASN A 48 -4.61 -13.99 -21.27
C ASN A 48 -6.01 -13.53 -21.72
N SER A 49 -6.21 -12.21 -21.82
CA SER A 49 -7.27 -11.64 -22.65
C SER A 49 -6.82 -11.67 -24.10
N SER A 50 -6.74 -12.87 -24.68
CA SER A 50 -6.89 -13.03 -26.12
C SER A 50 -8.34 -12.67 -26.45
N SER A 51 -8.56 -11.41 -26.85
CA SER A 51 -9.80 -11.02 -27.53
C SER A 51 -9.67 -11.45 -29.00
N ASP A 52 -10.60 -12.29 -29.43
CA ASP A 52 -10.93 -12.56 -30.85
C ASP A 52 -11.66 -11.34 -31.46
#